data_AF-A0A3D2FSZ0-F1
#
_entry.id   AF-A0A3D2FSZ0-F1
#
_cell.length_a   1.000
_cell.length_b   1.000
_cell.length_c   1.000
_cell.angle_alpha   90.00
_cell.angle_beta   90.00
_cell.angle_gamma   90.00
#
_symmetry.space_group_name_H-M   'P 1'
#
loop_
_entity.id
_entity.type
_entity.pdbx_description
1 polymer ?
#
loop_
_entity_poly.entity_id
_entity_poly.type
_entity_poly.pdbx_seq_one_letter_code
_entity_poly.pdbx_strand_id
1 'polypeptide(L)'
;MIAIIDSGGANIASVTFALERCGATATLTTDAEMIASADKVILPGVGAAPVAMAQLQKAGLVDCIRGLTQPVLGICLGMQLLFERSEEGDTALLGLIPGTVGAFQPAPGLSIPHMG
;
A
#
# COMPACT_ATOMS: atom_id res chain seq x y z
N MET A 1 -13.38 8.65 10.58
CA MET A 1 -12.21 7.88 11.05
C MET A 1 -11.38 7.42 9.86
N ILE A 2 -10.05 7.52 9.96
CA ILE A 2 -9.11 7.04 8.94
C ILE A 2 -8.56 5.68 9.41
N ALA A 3 -8.64 4.65 8.58
CA ALA A 3 -7.97 3.38 8.84
C ALA A 3 -6.61 3.32 8.13
N ILE A 4 -5.56 2.95 8.84
CA ILE A 4 -4.25 2.59 8.27
C ILE A 4 -4.17 1.07 8.28
N ILE A 5 -4.00 0.48 7.11
CA ILE A 5 -3.86 -0.98 6.99
C ILE A 5 -2.50 -1.39 7.55
N ASP A 6 -2.50 -2.22 8.58
CA ASP A 6 -1.29 -2.81 9.12
C ASP A 6 -0.83 -3.98 8.25
N SER A 7 0.05 -3.69 7.30
CA SER A 7 0.67 -4.71 6.46
C SER A 7 2.02 -5.19 7.02
N GLY A 8 2.36 -4.92 8.29
CA GLY A 8 3.63 -5.33 8.91
C GLY A 8 4.86 -4.59 8.39
N GLY A 9 4.68 -3.40 7.81
CA GLY A 9 5.75 -2.58 7.23
C GLY A 9 6.39 -1.59 8.20
N ALA A 10 7.62 -1.16 7.90
CA ALA A 10 8.21 0.04 8.50
C ALA A 10 7.50 1.29 7.95
N ASN A 11 7.61 2.44 8.65
CA ASN A 11 7.04 3.77 8.32
C ASN A 11 5.64 4.13 8.84
N ILE A 12 4.93 3.22 9.51
CA ILE A 12 3.60 3.50 10.09
C ILE A 12 3.64 4.71 11.03
N ALA A 13 4.65 4.79 11.89
CA ALA A 13 4.83 5.92 12.81
C ALA A 13 4.91 7.26 12.06
N SER A 14 5.63 7.31 10.93
CA SER A 14 5.75 8.52 10.12
C SER A 14 4.40 8.96 9.52
N VAL A 15 3.60 8.00 9.06
CA VAL A 15 2.25 8.26 8.54
C VAL A 15 1.34 8.77 9.66
N THR A 16 1.33 8.10 10.82
CA THR A 16 0.54 8.51 11.99
C THR A 16 0.90 9.92 12.44
N PHE A 17 2.20 10.25 12.59
CA PHE A 17 2.63 11.59 12.97
C PHE A 17 2.27 12.66 11.93
N ALA A 18 2.27 12.32 10.63
CA ALA A 18 1.86 13.25 9.60
C ALA A 18 0.36 13.56 9.71
N LEU A 19 -0.48 12.55 9.97
CA LEU A 19 -1.91 12.73 10.18
C LEU A 19 -2.20 13.55 11.43
N GLU A 20 -1.51 13.27 12.54
CA GLU A 20 -1.64 14.04 13.78
C GLU A 20 -1.32 15.53 13.57
N ARG A 21 -0.24 15.84 12.85
CA ARG A 21 0.12 17.24 12.50
C ARG A 21 -0.93 17.92 11.62
N CYS A 22 -1.64 17.15 10.80
CA CYS A 22 -2.78 17.64 10.02
C CYS A 22 -4.08 17.72 10.82
N GLY A 23 -4.07 17.40 12.12
CA GLY A 23 -5.25 17.40 12.98
C GLY A 23 -6.18 16.21 12.75
N ALA A 24 -5.68 15.14 12.13
CA ALA A 24 -6.42 13.92 11.86
C ALA A 24 -6.00 12.78 12.79
N THR A 25 -6.95 11.96 13.20
CA THR A 25 -6.72 10.72 13.94
C THR A 25 -6.90 9.52 13.02
N ALA A 26 -6.09 8.49 13.23
CA ALA A 26 -6.14 7.26 12.46
C ALA A 26 -5.96 6.04 13.34
N THR A 27 -6.54 4.92 12.91
CA THR A 27 -6.45 3.63 13.59
C THR A 27 -5.66 2.67 12.73
N LEU A 28 -4.55 2.16 13.27
CA LEU A 28 -3.78 1.06 12.68
C LEU A 28 -4.53 -0.25 12.95
N THR A 29 -4.84 -1.02 11.90
CA THR A 29 -5.64 -2.24 12.05
C THR A 29 -5.41 -3.26 10.93
N THR A 30 -5.64 -4.54 11.25
CA THR A 30 -5.81 -5.65 10.29
C THR A 30 -7.25 -6.17 10.25
N ASP A 31 -8.18 -5.49 10.92
CA ASP A 31 -9.60 -5.89 10.95
C ASP A 31 -10.31 -5.41 9.68
N ALA A 32 -10.75 -6.38 8.86
CA ALA A 32 -11.42 -6.13 7.59
C ALA A 32 -12.74 -5.35 7.76
N GLU A 33 -13.50 -5.56 8.84
CA GLU A 33 -14.76 -4.85 9.07
C GLU A 33 -14.49 -3.39 9.43
N MET A 34 -13.47 -3.14 10.25
CA MET A 34 -13.02 -1.79 10.59
C MET A 34 -12.50 -1.04 9.35
N ILE A 35 -11.71 -1.72 8.50
CA ILE A 35 -11.19 -1.15 7.26
C ILE A 35 -12.33 -0.79 6.30
N ALA A 36 -13.30 -1.70 6.13
CA ALA A 36 -14.43 -1.50 5.23
C ALA A 36 -15.38 -0.39 5.70
N SER A 37 -15.50 -0.16 7.02
CA SER A 37 -16.37 0.87 7.60
C SER A 37 -15.70 2.24 7.79
N ALA A 38 -14.40 2.37 7.53
CA ALA A 38 -13.68 3.63 7.68
C ALA A 38 -14.08 4.66 6.60
N ASP A 39 -14.04 5.96 6.95
CA ASP A 39 -14.36 7.03 5.98
C ASP A 39 -13.29 7.19 4.90
N LYS A 40 -12.04 6.83 5.23
CA LYS A 40 -10.85 6.88 4.36
C LYS A 40 -9.89 5.78 4.78
N VAL A 41 -9.18 5.23 3.81
CA VAL A 41 -8.21 4.15 4.04
C VAL A 41 -6.84 4.55 3.52
N ILE A 42 -5.80 4.24 4.28
CA ILE A 42 -4.41 4.39 3.87
C ILE A 42 -3.80 3.00 3.79
N LEU A 43 -3.23 2.68 2.63
CA LEU A 43 -2.44 1.49 2.38
C LEU A 43 -0.96 1.89 2.31
N PRO A 44 -0.22 1.85 3.42
CA PRO A 44 1.22 2.05 3.41
C PRO A 44 1.94 0.79 2.87
N GLY A 45 3.18 0.94 2.46
CA GLY A 45 4.03 -0.21 2.13
C GLY A 45 5.50 0.13 2.01
N VAL A 46 6.34 -0.84 2.35
CA VAL A 46 7.81 -0.83 2.17
C VAL A 46 8.30 -2.22 1.79
N GLY A 47 9.51 -2.31 1.24
CA GLY A 47 10.11 -3.58 0.82
C GLY A 47 9.67 -3.99 -0.57
N ALA A 48 9.45 -5.29 -0.76
CA ALA A 48 9.18 -5.89 -2.07
C ALA A 48 7.72 -6.31 -2.25
N ALA A 49 7.19 -6.14 -3.45
CA ALA A 49 5.85 -6.54 -3.87
C ALA A 49 5.43 -7.96 -3.47
N PRO A 50 6.22 -9.03 -3.72
CA PRO A 50 5.82 -10.40 -3.35
C PRO A 50 5.63 -10.58 -1.85
N VAL A 51 6.48 -9.92 -1.03
CA VAL A 51 6.40 -10.01 0.43
C VAL A 51 5.14 -9.31 0.94
N ALA A 52 4.87 -8.10 0.46
CA ALA A 52 3.70 -7.34 0.86
C ALA A 52 2.39 -8.02 0.43
N MET A 53 2.31 -8.54 -0.79
CA MET A 53 1.14 -9.30 -1.24
C MET A 53 0.92 -10.56 -0.40
N ALA A 54 1.97 -11.29 -0.04
CA ALA A 54 1.86 -12.46 0.82
C ALA A 54 1.37 -12.09 2.24
N GLN A 55 1.79 -10.93 2.78
CA GLN A 55 1.29 -10.42 4.06
C GLN A 55 -0.21 -10.08 3.99
N LEU A 56 -0.65 -9.39 2.95
CA LEU A 56 -2.07 -9.07 2.76
C LEU A 56 -2.94 -10.33 2.59
N GLN A 57 -2.43 -11.33 1.86
CA GLN A 57 -3.10 -12.63 1.72
C GLN A 57 -3.20 -13.35 3.06
N LYS A 58 -2.10 -13.42 3.81
CA LYS A 58 -2.06 -14.05 5.15
C LYS A 58 -3.01 -13.36 6.14
N ALA A 59 -3.16 -12.04 6.03
CA ALA A 59 -4.07 -11.25 6.84
C ALA A 59 -5.54 -11.33 6.37
N GLY A 60 -5.83 -11.99 5.24
CA GLY A 60 -7.19 -12.07 4.69
C GLY A 60 -7.72 -10.73 4.16
N LEU A 61 -6.84 -9.79 3.82
CA LEU A 61 -7.21 -8.42 3.48
C LEU A 61 -7.36 -8.14 1.98
N VAL A 62 -6.98 -9.08 1.11
CA VAL A 62 -7.00 -8.86 -0.34
C VAL A 62 -8.39 -8.49 -0.85
N ASP A 63 -9.40 -9.30 -0.51
CA ASP A 63 -10.77 -9.07 -0.98
C ASP A 63 -11.42 -7.88 -0.26
N CYS A 64 -11.08 -7.65 1.01
CA CYS A 64 -11.46 -6.45 1.74
C CYS A 64 -11.00 -5.19 0.99
N ILE A 65 -9.71 -5.10 0.66
CA ILE A 65 -9.11 -3.95 -0.03
C ILE A 65 -9.71 -3.76 -1.42
N ARG A 66 -9.94 -4.87 -2.15
CA ARG A 66 -10.57 -4.81 -3.48
C ARG A 66 -12.01 -4.32 -3.46
N GLY A 67 -12.73 -4.56 -2.36
CA GLY A 67 -14.12 -4.16 -2.17
C GLY A 67 -14.31 -2.75 -1.62
N LEU A 68 -13.25 -2.02 -1.29
CA LEU A 68 -13.37 -0.67 -0.72
C LEU A 68 -13.95 0.30 -1.76
N THR A 69 -14.85 1.17 -1.30
CA THR A 69 -15.53 2.18 -2.14
C THR A 69 -15.24 3.61 -1.69
N GLN A 70 -14.82 3.77 -0.44
CA GLN A 70 -14.29 5.00 0.12
C GLN A 70 -12.90 5.34 -0.47
N PRO A 71 -12.44 6.60 -0.35
CA PRO A 71 -11.12 6.99 -0.82
C PRO A 71 -9.99 6.17 -0.19
N VAL A 72 -9.13 5.60 -1.05
CA VAL A 72 -7.92 4.86 -0.67
C VAL A 72 -6.68 5.63 -1.09
N LEU A 73 -5.75 5.82 -0.17
CA LEU A 73 -4.42 6.39 -0.44
C LEU A 73 -3.34 5.31 -0.30
N GLY A 74 -2.75 4.90 -1.42
CA GLY A 74 -1.56 4.06 -1.44
C GLY A 74 -0.28 4.90 -1.29
N ILE A 75 0.64 4.51 -0.41
CA ILE A 75 1.92 5.22 -0.21
C ILE A 75 3.09 4.31 -0.57
N CYS A 76 3.96 4.79 -1.48
CA CYS A 76 5.16 4.07 -1.96
C CYS A 76 4.80 2.69 -2.51
N LEU A 77 5.28 1.59 -1.90
CA LEU A 77 4.89 0.24 -2.31
C LEU A 77 3.38 0.05 -2.22
N GLY A 78 2.71 0.63 -1.22
CA GLY A 78 1.25 0.55 -1.11
C GLY A 78 0.49 1.15 -2.30
N MET A 79 1.08 2.14 -3.00
CA MET A 79 0.58 2.63 -4.28
C MET A 79 0.75 1.59 -5.39
N GLN A 80 1.95 0.99 -5.46
CA GLN A 80 2.27 -0.03 -6.45
C GLN A 80 1.33 -1.24 -6.34
N LEU A 81 1.01 -1.68 -5.11
CA LEU A 81 0.10 -2.81 -4.87
C LEU A 81 -1.30 -2.63 -5.48
N LEU A 82 -1.74 -1.41 -5.77
CA LEU A 82 -3.05 -1.15 -6.39
C LEU A 82 -3.12 -1.57 -7.86
N PHE A 83 -1.98 -1.73 -8.53
CA PHE A 83 -1.92 -2.13 -9.95
C PHE A 83 -2.24 -3.61 -10.15
N GLU A 84 -2.21 -4.10 -11.40
CA GLU A 84 -2.46 -5.52 -11.72
C GLU A 84 -1.25 -6.40 -11.42
N ARG A 85 -0.06 -5.93 -11.77
CA ARG A 85 1.17 -6.72 -11.70
C ARG A 85 2.39 -5.87 -11.34
N SER A 86 3.40 -6.50 -10.76
CA SER A 86 4.75 -5.96 -10.64
C SER A 86 5.72 -6.88 -11.37
N GLU A 87 6.67 -6.29 -12.13
CA GLU A 87 7.82 -7.03 -12.65
C GLU A 87 8.70 -7.58 -11.52
N GLU A 88 8.68 -6.93 -10.34
CA GLU A 88 9.38 -7.43 -9.16
C GLU A 88 8.78 -8.77 -8.71
N GLY A 89 9.54 -9.84 -8.92
CA GLY A 89 9.13 -11.21 -8.59
C GLY A 89 7.98 -11.76 -9.45
N ASP A 90 7.65 -11.12 -10.58
CA ASP A 90 6.49 -11.43 -11.42
C ASP A 90 5.18 -11.57 -10.60
N THR A 91 4.94 -10.58 -9.74
CA THR A 91 3.92 -10.66 -8.68
C THR A 91 2.59 -10.14 -9.18
N ALA A 92 1.52 -10.94 -9.03
CA ALA A 92 0.14 -10.47 -9.17
C ALA A 92 -0.26 -9.63 -7.95
N LEU A 93 -0.85 -8.46 -8.20
CA LEU A 93 -1.16 -7.46 -7.17
C LEU A 93 -2.68 -7.36 -6.91
N LEU A 94 -3.18 -6.23 -6.40
CA LEU A 94 -4.60 -6.07 -6.08
C LEU A 94 -5.48 -5.95 -7.32
N GLY A 95 -4.96 -5.48 -8.46
CA GLY A 95 -5.70 -5.40 -9.73
C GLY A 95 -6.82 -4.37 -9.73
N LEU A 96 -6.63 -3.26 -9.01
CA LEU A 96 -7.60 -2.16 -8.93
C LEU A 96 -7.35 -1.08 -9.98
N ILE A 97 -6.09 -0.96 -10.44
CA ILE A 97 -5.65 -0.04 -11.47
C ILE A 97 -5.01 -0.85 -12.60
N PRO A 98 -5.43 -0.67 -13.86
CA PRO A 98 -4.81 -1.40 -14.97
C PRO A 98 -3.35 -0.98 -15.14
N GLY A 99 -2.47 -1.95 -15.34
CA GLY A 99 -1.05 -1.71 -15.62
C GLY A 99 -0.07 -2.56 -14.80
N THR A 100 1.17 -2.53 -15.26
CA THR A 100 2.30 -3.25 -14.65
C THR A 100 3.31 -2.26 -14.10
N VAL A 101 3.70 -2.44 -12.84
CA VAL A 101 4.78 -1.70 -12.21
C VAL A 101 6.11 -2.30 -12.68
N GLY A 102 6.87 -1.53 -13.44
CA GLY A 102 8.14 -1.97 -14.02
C GLY A 102 9.36 -1.25 -13.47
N ALA A 103 10.53 -1.86 -13.67
CA ALA A 103 11.80 -1.26 -13.28
C ALA A 103 12.15 -0.05 -14.16
N PHE A 104 12.76 0.97 -13.55
CA PHE A 104 13.34 2.07 -14.30
C PHE A 104 14.41 1.56 -15.25
N GLN A 105 14.32 1.95 -16.52
CA GLN A 105 15.32 1.63 -17.52
C GLN A 105 16.51 2.59 -17.41
N PRO A 106 17.76 2.10 -17.34
CA PRO A 106 18.94 2.96 -17.32
C PRO A 106 18.98 3.84 -18.56
N ALA A 107 19.28 5.13 -18.37
CA ALA A 107 19.42 6.08 -19.47
C ALA A 107 20.69 6.93 -19.27
N PRO A 108 21.41 7.28 -20.36
CA PRO A 108 22.61 8.11 -20.26
C PRO A 108 22.34 9.44 -19.52
N GLY A 109 23.14 9.73 -18.50
CA GLY A 109 23.02 10.96 -17.71
C GLY A 109 21.91 10.97 -16.66
N LEU A 110 21.14 9.88 -16.50
CA LEU A 110 20.10 9.75 -15.47
C LEU A 110 20.50 8.70 -14.43
N SER A 111 20.49 9.07 -13.15
CA SER A 111 20.64 8.13 -12.06
C SER A 111 19.31 7.47 -11.74
N ILE A 112 19.33 6.16 -11.54
CA ILE A 112 18.19 5.46 -10.93
C ILE A 112 18.27 5.71 -9.42
N PRO A 113 17.23 6.27 -8.80
CA PRO A 113 17.23 6.52 -7.37
C PRO A 113 17.35 5.18 -6.61
N HIS A 114 18.28 5.13 -5.65
CA HIS A 114 18.40 3.97 -4.77
C HIS A 114 17.21 3.96 -3.80
N MET A 115 16.39 2.93 -3.88
CA MET A 115 15.30 2.69 -2.94
C MET A 115 15.88 1.95 -1.73
N GLY A 116 16.67 2.63 -0.90
CA GLY A 116 17.14 2.09 0.40
C GLY A 116 18.13 0.94 0.30
#